data_AF-A0A662BCM9-F1
#
_entry.id   AF-A0A662BCM9-F1
#
_cell.length_a   1.000
_cell.length_b   1.000
_cell.length_c   1.000
_cell.angle_alpha   90.00
_cell.angle_beta   90.00
_cell.angle_gamma   90.00
#
_symmetry.space_group_name_H-M   'P 1'
#
loop_
_entity.id
_entity.type
_entity.pdbx_description
1 polymer ?
#
loop_
_entity_poly.entity_id
_entity_poly.type
_entity_poly.pdbx_seq_one_letter_code
_entity_poly.pdbx_strand_id
1 'polypeptide(L)' 'GTTMDVEVKEILKYGPHDAVIPEVTGTAFFTGKNEFWFDPEDSLVKGFVLR' A
#
# COMPACT_ATOMS: atom_id res chain seq x y z
N GLY A 1 -4.66 -2.68 18.40
CA GLY A 1 -3.99 -2.12 17.21
C GLY A 1 -3.40 -3.26 16.40
N THR A 2 -3.07 -3.03 15.14
CA THR A 2 -2.28 -3.97 14.33
C THR A 2 -0.79 -3.69 14.54
N THR A 3 0.06 -4.69 14.35
CA THR A 3 1.52 -4.59 14.50
C THR A 3 2.25 -5.01 13.23
N MET A 4 3.43 -4.46 13.02
CA MET A 4 4.40 -4.85 11.99
C MET A 4 5.79 -4.81 12.63
N ASP A 5 6.66 -5.70 12.18
CA ASP A 5 8.07 -5.74 12.60
C ASP A 5 8.93 -5.03 11.54
N VAL A 6 9.96 -4.31 11.99
CA VAL A 6 10.85 -3.55 11.10
C VAL A 6 12.30 -3.78 11.48
N GLU A 7 13.12 -4.11 10.48
CA GLU A 7 14.57 -4.26 10.60
C GLU A 7 15.28 -3.32 9.63
N VAL A 8 16.35 -2.66 10.06
CA VAL A 8 17.24 -1.91 9.15
C VAL A 8 18.22 -2.91 8.52
N LYS A 9 18.03 -3.22 7.23
CA LYS A 9 18.91 -4.14 6.51
C LYS A 9 20.21 -3.51 6.07
N GLU A 10 20.15 -2.23 5.70
CA GLU A 10 21.30 -1.51 5.17
C GLU A 10 21.18 -0.02 5.46
N ILE A 11 22.34 0.64 5.59
CA ILE A 11 22.45 2.10 5.63
C ILE A 11 23.25 2.52 4.39
N LEU A 12 22.73 3.49 3.65
CA LEU A 12 23.37 4.04 2.46
C LEU A 12 23.18 5.56 2.37
N LYS A 13 23.78 6.17 1.35
CA LYS A 13 23.49 7.55 0.99
C LYS A 13 22.42 7.60 -0.11
N TYR A 14 21.36 8.39 0.11
CA TYR A 14 20.41 8.77 -0.94
C TYR A 14 20.53 10.27 -1.19
N GLY A 15 21.19 10.63 -2.30
CA GLY A 15 21.61 12.01 -2.55
C GLY A 15 22.50 12.52 -1.41
N PRO A 16 22.21 13.68 -0.81
CA PRO A 16 23.01 14.23 0.29
C PRO A 16 22.69 13.60 1.66
N HIS A 17 21.69 12.72 1.77
CA HIS A 17 21.18 12.24 3.04
C HIS A 17 21.61 10.80 3.33
N ASP A 18 21.85 10.50 4.61
CA ASP A 18 21.88 9.12 5.09
C ASP A 18 20.47 8.54 5.07
N ALA A 19 20.35 7.33 4.55
CA ALA A 19 19.11 6.61 4.36
C ALA A 19 19.27 5.15 4.80
N VAL A 20 18.14 4.50 5.05
CA VAL A 20 18.09 3.08 5.42
C VAL A 20 17.28 2.30 4.41
N ILE A 21 17.63 1.03 4.19
CA ILE A 21 16.75 0.05 3.55
C ILE A 21 16.03 -0.70 4.68
N PRO A 22 14.75 -0.39 4.97
CA PRO A 22 13.98 -1.13 5.96
C PRO A 22 13.39 -2.40 5.33
N GLU A 23 13.44 -3.49 6.06
CA GLU A 23 12.60 -4.66 5.83
C GLU A 23 11.40 -4.57 6.76
N VAL A 24 10.19 -4.54 6.20
CA VAL A 24 8.95 -4.44 6.96
C VAL A 24 8.20 -5.77 6.82
N THR A 25 8.00 -6.44 7.95
CA THR A 25 7.30 -7.72 8.02
C THR A 25 5.94 -7.51 8.67
N GLY A 26 4.93 -8.12 8.06
CA GLY A 26 3.57 -8.12 8.57
C GLY A 26 2.79 -9.30 8.03
N THR A 27 1.53 -9.39 8.40
CA THR A 27 0.64 -10.46 7.93
C THR A 27 -0.45 -9.88 7.05
N ALA A 28 -0.68 -10.51 5.90
CA ALA A 28 -1.84 -10.28 5.05
C ALA A 28 -2.71 -11.54 5.04
N PHE A 29 -4.02 -11.35 4.88
CA PHE A 29 -5.00 -12.44 4.89
C PHE A 29 -5.87 -12.37 3.64
N PHE A 30 -6.27 -13.52 3.11
CA PHE A 30 -7.25 -13.58 2.04
C PHE A 30 -8.60 -13.13 2.56
N THR A 31 -9.15 -12.06 1.98
CA THR A 31 -10.44 -11.48 2.38
C THR A 31 -11.58 -11.82 1.42
N GLY A 32 -11.26 -12.35 0.24
CA GLY A 32 -12.24 -12.69 -0.79
C GLY A 32 -11.71 -12.50 -2.20
N LYS A 33 -12.54 -12.85 -3.18
CA LYS A 33 -12.32 -12.61 -4.60
C LYS A 33 -13.54 -11.89 -5.16
N ASN A 34 -13.31 -10.83 -5.93
CA ASN A 34 -14.37 -9.98 -6.48
C ASN A 34 -14.19 -9.82 -8.00
N GLU A 35 -15.30 -9.65 -8.71
CA GLU A 35 -15.35 -9.19 -10.10
C GLU A 35 -15.98 -7.80 -10.13
N PHE A 36 -15.31 -6.87 -10.79
CA PHE A 36 -15.77 -5.49 -10.90
C PHE A 36 -16.28 -5.22 -12.31
N TRP A 37 -17.51 -4.71 -12.41
CA TRP A 37 -18.17 -4.36 -13.65
C TRP A 37 -18.38 -2.84 -13.70
N PHE A 38 -18.07 -2.25 -14.85
CA PHE A 38 -18.17 -0.81 -15.07
C PHE A 38 -18.98 -0.58 -16.36
N ASP A 39 -20.09 0.13 -16.24
CA ASP A 39 -20.88 0.57 -17.39
C ASP A 39 -20.19 1.78 -18.04
N PRO A 40 -19.86 1.74 -19.35
CA PRO A 40 -19.28 2.88 -20.06
C PRO A 40 -20.13 4.16 -20.01
N GLU A 41 -21.45 4.05 -19.80
CA GLU A 41 -22.37 5.18 -19.75
C GLU A 41 -22.55 5.75 -18.33
N ASP A 42 -21.97 5.11 -17.30
CA ASP A 42 -22.08 5.60 -15.93
C ASP A 42 -21.23 6.85 -15.69
N SER A 43 -21.90 7.97 -15.42
CA SER A 43 -21.29 9.26 -15.06
C SER A 43 -20.39 9.21 -13.82
N LEU A 44 -20.56 8.20 -12.95
CA LEU A 44 -19.80 8.00 -11.72
C LEU A 44 -18.80 6.85 -11.82
N VAL A 45 -18.46 6.38 -13.02
CA VAL A 45 -17.55 5.24 -13.24
C VAL A 45 -16.19 5.35 -12.53
N LYS A 46 -15.74 6.58 -12.24
CA LYS A 46 -14.47 6.86 -11.50
C LYS A 46 -14.63 6.87 -9.98
N GLY A 47 -15.84 6.65 -9.49
CA GLY A 47 -16.20 6.84 -8.08
C GLY A 47 -16.21 8.30 -7.66
N PHE A 48 -16.65 8.52 -6.43
CA PHE A 48 -16.55 9.81 -5.74
C PHE A 48 -16.22 9.56 -4.27
N VAL A 49 -15.69 10.57 -3.60
CA VAL A 49 -15.38 10.52 -2.17
C VAL A 49 -16.03 11.72 -1.50
N LEU A 50 -16.77 11.45 -0.44
CA LEU A 50 -17.22 12.44 0.53
C LEU A 50 -16.45 12.16 1.82
N ARG A 51 -15.83 13.19 2.39
CA ARG A 51 -14.98 13.12 3.57
C ARG A 51 -15.45 14.11 4.62
#